data_AF-A0A8K0UJ17-F1
#
_entry.id   AF-A0A8K0UJ17-F1
#
_cell.length_a   1.000
_cell.length_b   1.000
_cell.length_c   1.000
_cell.angle_alpha   90.00
_cell.angle_beta   90.00
_cell.angle_gamma   90.00
#
_symmetry.space_group_name_H-M   'P 1'
#
loop_
_entity.id
_entity.type
_entity.pdbx_description
1 polymer ?
#
loop_
_entity_poly.entity_id
_entity_poly.type
_entity_poly.pdbx_seq_one_letter_code
_entity_poly.pdbx_strand_id
1 'polypeptide(L)'
;MSAVTRSSILAVAAALSAHVALAQDIGEPGFVPLYEKKFAYDQLPYQVDPSPNAVRGPQSGYNICNSTTAGQSSLCQTMIFNNISDFCLWSSPDPNQPIGNTEAVEVAWCTDKKYGARVIPEGTIQGVQFLNAPDYIEMIAFLDQTKLNLPADDFGGELDPHGADLRGNPMGGLVFSNAFTGGSSLAQVSDWNEFIGSGHMCIKLCKPDSPNRRALCENRFDRIGLLYNCPNRAQTGVFEVCDSENQDPVGTYTSNGQVMTYTQPPEELGPITTQPYDVRIPSSSNCKTFQSTDLFTALLAAPTPSSSTGSNSASPTGSSTGKPAASGSRTSSGAGPTNTAQTGGASATGVSAFATILGVVAAVAFLA
;
A
#
# COMPACT_ATOMS: atom_id res chain seq x y z
N MET A 1 -19.24 -45.81 40.91
CA MET A 1 -19.15 -44.93 39.72
C MET A 1 -18.26 -43.76 40.10
N SER A 2 -17.02 -43.79 39.61
CA SER A 2 -15.90 -42.98 40.10
C SER A 2 -15.82 -41.64 39.36
N ALA A 3 -15.33 -40.60 40.05
CA ALA A 3 -15.25 -39.20 39.62
C ALA A 3 -14.36 -38.93 38.38
N VAL A 4 -13.86 -39.96 37.70
CA VAL A 4 -12.90 -39.87 36.59
C VAL A 4 -13.60 -39.64 35.25
N THR A 5 -14.89 -39.97 35.09
CA THR A 5 -15.59 -39.85 33.81
C THR A 5 -16.13 -38.44 33.51
N ARG A 6 -16.01 -37.47 34.44
CA ARG A 6 -16.48 -36.08 34.22
C ARG A 6 -15.42 -35.13 33.67
N SER A 7 -14.13 -35.49 33.72
CA SER A 7 -13.04 -34.60 33.27
C SER A 7 -12.76 -34.67 31.77
N SER A 8 -13.18 -35.73 31.08
CA SER A 8 -12.92 -35.89 29.63
C SER A 8 -13.84 -35.05 28.73
N ILE A 9 -14.97 -34.56 29.27
CA ILE A 9 -15.94 -33.74 28.52
C ILE A 9 -15.56 -32.24 28.57
N LEU A 10 -14.86 -31.78 29.62
CA LEU A 10 -14.41 -30.39 29.71
C LEU A 10 -13.20 -30.07 28.81
N ALA A 11 -12.32 -31.05 28.55
CA ALA A 11 -11.14 -30.84 27.71
C ALA A 11 -11.48 -30.67 26.22
N VAL A 12 -12.54 -31.34 25.74
CA VAL A 12 -13.02 -31.20 24.34
C VAL A 12 -13.74 -29.86 24.14
N ALA A 13 -14.47 -29.36 25.14
CA ALA A 13 -15.10 -28.04 25.09
C ALA A 13 -14.07 -26.89 25.05
N ALA A 14 -12.95 -27.03 25.77
CA ALA A 14 -11.87 -26.03 25.75
C ALA A 14 -11.10 -26.00 24.41
N ALA A 15 -10.91 -27.15 23.77
CA ALA A 15 -10.26 -27.22 22.45
C ALA A 15 -11.17 -26.65 21.32
N LEU A 16 -12.49 -26.84 21.40
CA LEU A 16 -13.42 -26.14 20.50
C LEU A 16 -13.49 -24.63 20.78
N SER A 17 -13.30 -24.19 22.02
CA SER A 17 -13.31 -22.77 22.37
C SER A 17 -12.06 -22.02 21.86
N ALA A 18 -10.92 -22.70 21.73
CA ALA A 18 -9.71 -22.13 21.17
C ALA A 18 -9.75 -21.96 19.63
N HIS A 19 -10.57 -22.76 18.93
CA HIS A 19 -10.82 -22.58 17.49
C HIS A 19 -11.91 -21.55 17.18
N VAL A 20 -12.74 -21.18 18.16
CA VAL A 20 -13.75 -20.10 18.02
C VAL A 20 -13.12 -18.72 18.25
N ALA A 21 -11.95 -18.61 18.88
CA ALA A 21 -11.28 -17.34 19.13
C ALA A 21 -10.52 -16.74 17.93
N LEU A 22 -10.46 -17.43 16.78
CA LEU A 22 -9.83 -16.94 15.54
C LEU A 22 -10.84 -16.45 14.49
N ALA A 23 -12.14 -16.53 14.77
CA ALA A 23 -13.19 -15.89 13.98
C ALA A 23 -13.61 -14.59 14.67
N GLN A 24 -12.77 -13.55 14.59
CA GLN A 24 -13.12 -12.25 15.17
C GLN A 24 -13.59 -11.29 14.07
N ASP A 25 -14.86 -10.90 14.15
CA ASP A 25 -15.67 -10.01 13.30
C ASP A 25 -16.09 -10.50 11.89
N ILE A 26 -15.44 -11.47 11.26
CA ILE A 26 -15.89 -11.95 9.94
C ILE A 26 -17.21 -12.72 10.11
N GLY A 27 -18.32 -12.08 9.73
CA GLY A 27 -19.67 -12.61 9.90
C GLY A 27 -20.43 -12.07 11.12
N GLU A 28 -19.82 -11.16 11.90
CA GLU A 28 -20.56 -10.39 12.90
C GLU A 28 -21.56 -9.44 12.21
N PRO A 29 -22.74 -9.20 12.80
CA PRO A 29 -23.73 -8.27 12.25
C PRO A 29 -23.12 -6.88 12.02
N GLY A 30 -23.03 -6.46 10.75
CA GLY A 30 -22.52 -5.15 10.36
C GLY A 30 -21.08 -5.13 9.82
N PHE A 31 -20.36 -6.25 9.81
CA PHE A 31 -19.11 -6.34 9.06
C PHE A 31 -19.37 -6.27 7.56
N VAL A 32 -18.63 -5.41 6.87
CA VAL A 32 -18.66 -5.25 5.41
C VAL A 32 -17.24 -5.43 4.88
N PRO A 33 -16.98 -6.40 3.99
CA PRO A 33 -15.69 -6.56 3.34
C PRO A 33 -15.20 -5.28 2.66
N LEU A 34 -13.89 -5.03 2.62
CA LEU A 34 -13.33 -3.79 2.05
C LEU A 34 -13.79 -3.55 0.61
N TYR A 35 -13.78 -4.59 -0.23
CA TYR A 35 -14.22 -4.50 -1.64
C TYR A 35 -15.71 -4.13 -1.79
N GLU A 36 -16.53 -4.37 -0.76
CA GLU A 36 -17.96 -4.00 -0.75
C GLU A 36 -18.20 -2.58 -0.24
N LYS A 37 -17.27 -2.00 0.54
CA LYS A 37 -17.42 -0.63 1.06
C LYS A 37 -17.36 0.40 -0.09
N LYS A 38 -18.33 1.30 -0.14
CA LYS A 38 -18.45 2.36 -1.17
C LYS A 38 -18.41 3.76 -0.56
N PHE A 39 -17.53 4.60 -1.08
CA PHE A 39 -17.36 5.99 -0.63
C PHE A 39 -17.17 6.93 -1.82
N ALA A 40 -17.70 8.15 -1.70
CA ALA A 40 -17.29 9.25 -2.56
C ALA A 40 -15.96 9.81 -2.05
N TYR A 41 -15.07 10.23 -2.96
CA TYR A 41 -13.72 10.70 -2.61
C TYR A 41 -13.73 11.93 -1.67
N ASP A 42 -14.74 12.79 -1.80
CA ASP A 42 -14.95 13.99 -0.97
C ASP A 42 -15.72 13.70 0.33
N GLN A 43 -16.10 12.44 0.58
CA GLN A 43 -16.87 12.00 1.74
C GLN A 43 -16.21 10.80 2.45
N LEU A 44 -14.88 10.75 2.43
CA LEU A 44 -14.12 9.71 3.12
C LEU A 44 -14.21 9.88 4.65
N PRO A 45 -14.51 8.82 5.41
CA PRO A 45 -14.28 8.83 6.85
C PRO A 45 -12.77 8.84 7.14
N TYR A 46 -12.38 9.21 8.35
CA TYR A 46 -10.97 9.20 8.74
C TYR A 46 -10.35 7.79 8.65
N GLN A 47 -11.10 6.77 9.04
CA GLN A 47 -10.77 5.35 8.87
C GLN A 47 -12.02 4.61 8.42
N VAL A 48 -11.87 3.66 7.50
CA VAL A 48 -12.95 2.77 7.05
C VAL A 48 -12.95 1.44 7.79
N ASP A 49 -11.86 1.09 8.47
CA ASP A 49 -11.75 -0.15 9.25
C ASP A 49 -11.21 0.05 10.68
N PRO A 50 -11.92 0.80 11.54
CA PRO A 50 -11.44 1.14 12.88
C PRO A 50 -11.65 0.03 13.94
N SER A 51 -11.99 -1.20 13.55
CA SER A 51 -12.37 -2.25 14.52
C SER A 51 -11.17 -2.62 15.41
N PRO A 52 -11.22 -2.38 16.73
CA PRO A 52 -10.11 -2.70 17.63
C PRO A 52 -9.94 -4.21 17.85
N ASN A 53 -10.97 -4.99 17.51
CA ASN A 53 -11.00 -6.45 17.70
C ASN A 53 -10.63 -7.22 16.42
N ALA A 54 -10.27 -6.52 15.34
CA ALA A 54 -9.77 -7.16 14.13
C ALA A 54 -8.47 -7.94 14.45
N VAL A 55 -8.30 -9.09 13.81
CA VAL A 55 -7.16 -10.01 14.07
C VAL A 55 -5.80 -9.33 13.87
N ARG A 56 -5.70 -8.46 12.86
CA ARG A 56 -4.51 -7.67 12.54
C ARG A 56 -4.47 -6.30 13.25
N GLY A 57 -5.40 -6.06 14.18
CA GLY A 57 -5.62 -4.76 14.81
C GLY A 57 -6.45 -3.81 13.93
N PRO A 58 -6.81 -2.62 14.45
CA PRO A 58 -7.52 -1.62 13.66
C PRO A 58 -6.63 -1.10 12.53
N GLN A 59 -7.26 -0.51 11.51
CA GLN A 59 -6.57 0.28 10.48
C GLN A 59 -5.51 1.21 11.11
N SER A 60 -4.29 1.17 10.60
CA SER A 60 -3.14 1.91 11.17
C SER A 60 -3.07 3.38 10.73
N GLY A 61 -3.48 3.66 9.49
CA GLY A 61 -3.42 4.97 8.87
C GLY A 61 -4.78 5.68 8.79
N TYR A 62 -4.95 6.51 7.78
CA TYR A 62 -6.17 7.30 7.56
C TYR A 62 -6.51 7.47 6.08
N ASN A 63 -7.78 7.68 5.78
CA ASN A 63 -8.27 7.88 4.41
C ASN A 63 -8.51 9.37 4.05
N ILE A 64 -8.52 10.27 5.04
CA ILE A 64 -8.59 11.72 4.78
C ILE A 64 -7.17 12.26 4.58
N CYS A 65 -6.72 12.27 3.32
CA CYS A 65 -5.39 12.73 2.93
C CYS A 65 -5.48 14.08 2.22
N ASN A 66 -4.68 15.05 2.65
CA ASN A 66 -4.64 16.40 2.09
C ASN A 66 -3.28 17.07 2.30
N SER A 67 -3.17 18.37 1.98
CA SER A 67 -1.91 19.12 2.10
C SER A 67 -1.27 19.09 3.50
N THR A 68 -2.04 18.87 4.58
CA THR A 68 -1.49 18.78 5.95
C THR A 68 -0.93 17.41 6.30
N THR A 69 -1.28 16.38 5.53
CA THR A 69 -0.79 15.00 5.70
C THR A 69 0.32 14.64 4.72
N ALA A 70 0.55 15.48 3.70
CA ALA A 70 1.57 15.27 2.67
C ALA A 70 2.98 15.22 3.26
N GLY A 71 3.79 14.25 2.81
CA GLY A 71 5.21 14.12 3.19
C GLY A 71 5.59 12.70 3.58
N GLN A 72 6.88 12.47 3.85
CA GLN A 72 7.39 11.10 4.09
C GLN A 72 6.95 10.46 5.40
N SER A 73 6.30 11.21 6.28
CA SER A 73 5.64 10.66 7.48
C SER A 73 4.14 10.41 7.28
N SER A 74 3.61 10.60 6.06
CA SER A 74 2.19 10.35 5.79
C SER A 74 1.81 8.91 6.07
N LEU A 75 0.64 8.72 6.67
CA LEU A 75 -0.02 7.43 6.87
C LEU A 75 -1.30 7.34 6.02
N CYS A 76 -1.29 8.02 4.87
CA CYS A 76 -2.40 7.99 3.94
C CYS A 76 -2.64 6.57 3.42
N GLN A 77 -3.83 6.03 3.66
CA GLN A 77 -4.32 4.75 3.15
C GLN A 77 -5.39 4.94 2.07
N THR A 78 -5.20 5.98 1.26
CA THR A 78 -5.98 6.22 0.04
C THR A 78 -5.04 6.42 -1.13
N MET A 79 -5.05 5.49 -2.08
CA MET A 79 -4.27 5.53 -3.31
C MET A 79 -5.08 6.19 -4.42
N ILE A 80 -4.40 7.04 -5.19
CA ILE A 80 -4.89 7.56 -6.47
C ILE A 80 -4.10 6.91 -7.59
N PHE A 81 -4.77 6.39 -8.61
CA PHE A 81 -4.09 5.77 -9.75
C PHE A 81 -4.83 6.10 -11.05
N ASN A 82 -4.36 7.14 -11.75
CA ASN A 82 -5.03 7.71 -12.91
C ASN A 82 -4.31 7.37 -14.21
N ASN A 83 -3.02 7.69 -14.29
CA ASN A 83 -2.18 7.53 -15.48
C ASN A 83 -0.69 7.56 -15.12
N ILE A 84 0.18 7.40 -16.12
CA ILE A 84 1.64 7.35 -15.94
C ILE A 84 2.25 8.54 -15.18
N SER A 85 1.65 9.74 -15.24
CA SER A 85 2.14 10.95 -14.57
C SER A 85 1.38 11.33 -13.31
N ASP A 86 0.36 10.53 -12.95
CA ASP A 86 -0.57 10.85 -11.88
C ASP A 86 -1.04 9.58 -11.19
N PHE A 87 -0.16 9.02 -10.38
CA PHE A 87 -0.39 7.77 -9.67
C PHE A 87 0.29 7.74 -8.32
N CYS A 88 -0.16 6.79 -7.51
CA CYS A 88 0.43 6.33 -6.28
C CYS A 88 0.58 4.81 -6.31
N LEU A 89 1.46 4.29 -5.45
CA LEU A 89 1.68 2.87 -5.17
C LEU A 89 1.58 2.60 -3.67
N TRP A 90 1.35 1.36 -3.26
CA TRP A 90 1.40 0.95 -1.86
C TRP A 90 2.82 0.54 -1.49
N SER A 91 3.33 1.04 -0.37
CA SER A 91 4.57 0.53 0.18
C SER A 91 4.77 0.88 1.64
N SER A 92 5.81 0.31 2.23
CA SER A 92 5.89 0.17 3.68
C SER A 92 5.95 1.52 4.38
N PRO A 93 5.18 1.74 5.46
CA PRO A 93 5.32 2.95 6.24
C PRO A 93 6.70 3.03 6.92
N ASP A 94 7.30 1.89 7.23
CA ASP A 94 8.52 1.78 8.03
C ASP A 94 9.70 1.32 7.19
N PRO A 95 10.89 1.94 7.34
CA PRO A 95 12.05 1.64 6.53
C PRO A 95 12.57 0.23 6.75
N ASN A 96 13.01 -0.40 5.66
CA ASN A 96 13.63 -1.72 5.62
C ASN A 96 12.75 -2.82 6.23
N GLN A 97 11.46 -2.80 5.89
CA GLN A 97 10.51 -3.85 6.25
C GLN A 97 10.08 -4.62 4.99
N PRO A 98 10.20 -5.97 4.98
CA PRO A 98 9.65 -6.78 3.91
C PRO A 98 8.15 -6.53 3.74
N ILE A 99 7.68 -6.44 2.50
CA ILE A 99 6.27 -6.16 2.17
C ILE A 99 5.35 -7.18 2.83
N GLY A 100 5.71 -8.47 2.82
CA GLY A 100 4.96 -9.54 3.48
C GLY A 100 4.80 -9.38 5.00
N ASN A 101 5.62 -8.53 5.65
CA ASN A 101 5.47 -8.21 7.07
C ASN A 101 4.59 -6.98 7.32
N THR A 102 4.41 -6.10 6.31
CA THR A 102 3.71 -4.82 6.45
C THR A 102 2.44 -4.72 5.64
N GLU A 103 2.02 -5.78 4.94
CA GLU A 103 0.83 -5.83 4.09
C GLU A 103 -0.43 -5.21 4.71
N ALA A 104 -0.60 -5.32 6.03
CA ALA A 104 -1.76 -4.75 6.74
C ALA A 104 -1.73 -3.22 6.86
N VAL A 105 -0.54 -2.62 6.87
CA VAL A 105 -0.29 -1.23 7.27
C VAL A 105 0.33 -0.38 6.16
N GLU A 106 0.37 -0.88 4.93
CA GLU A 106 0.89 -0.17 3.76
C GLU A 106 0.23 1.21 3.59
N VAL A 107 1.00 2.16 3.04
CA VAL A 107 0.59 3.55 2.84
C VAL A 107 0.87 3.98 1.41
N ALA A 108 0.13 4.98 0.93
CA ALA A 108 0.25 5.45 -0.45
C ALA A 108 1.51 6.32 -0.63
N TRP A 109 2.24 6.04 -1.71
CA TRP A 109 3.37 6.82 -2.22
C TRP A 109 3.03 7.35 -3.60
N CYS A 110 2.91 8.67 -3.75
CA CYS A 110 2.45 9.32 -4.96
C CYS A 110 3.57 10.05 -5.71
N THR A 111 3.35 10.22 -7.01
CA THR A 111 4.16 11.08 -7.90
C THR A 111 4.07 12.57 -7.54
N ASP A 112 3.00 12.99 -6.84
CA ASP A 112 2.70 14.37 -6.45
C ASP A 112 2.20 14.45 -5.00
N LYS A 113 2.49 15.56 -4.31
CA LYS A 113 2.01 15.90 -2.96
C LYS A 113 0.51 16.22 -2.91
N LYS A 114 -0.14 16.52 -4.05
CA LYS A 114 -1.54 16.99 -4.11
C LYS A 114 -2.55 16.06 -3.42
N TYR A 115 -2.24 14.78 -3.27
CA TYR A 115 -3.12 13.80 -2.63
C TYR A 115 -2.84 13.58 -1.14
N GLY A 116 -1.90 14.30 -0.54
CA GLY A 116 -1.66 14.21 0.90
C GLY A 116 -0.97 12.94 1.38
N ALA A 117 -0.42 12.15 0.44
CA ALA A 117 0.29 10.92 0.72
C ALA A 117 1.81 11.14 0.79
N ARG A 118 2.58 10.04 0.84
CA ARG A 118 4.03 10.10 0.69
C ARG A 118 4.39 10.47 -0.74
N VAL A 119 5.62 10.93 -0.96
CA VAL A 119 6.09 11.26 -2.31
C VAL A 119 7.12 10.23 -2.72
N ILE A 120 6.91 9.61 -3.88
CA ILE A 120 7.88 8.71 -4.49
C ILE A 120 9.18 9.49 -4.73
N PRO A 121 10.32 9.07 -4.15
CA PRO A 121 11.58 9.76 -4.39
C PRO A 121 12.01 9.73 -5.86
N GLU A 122 12.76 10.75 -6.28
CA GLU A 122 13.30 10.79 -7.64
C GLU A 122 14.25 9.61 -7.90
N GLY A 123 14.17 9.07 -9.11
CA GLY A 123 14.94 7.90 -9.52
C GLY A 123 14.54 6.61 -8.81
N THR A 124 13.38 6.56 -8.15
CA THR A 124 12.77 5.29 -7.71
C THR A 124 12.31 4.50 -8.92
N ILE A 125 11.57 5.12 -9.83
CA ILE A 125 11.05 4.46 -11.02
C ILE A 125 12.11 4.50 -12.13
N GLN A 126 12.46 3.33 -12.65
CA GLN A 126 13.55 3.12 -13.62
C GLN A 126 13.04 2.71 -15.01
N GLY A 127 11.76 2.37 -15.14
CA GLY A 127 11.08 2.11 -16.41
C GLY A 127 9.62 1.81 -16.14
N VAL A 128 8.73 2.12 -17.07
CA VAL A 128 7.28 1.94 -16.97
C VAL A 128 6.68 1.49 -18.30
N GLN A 129 5.79 0.51 -18.23
CA GLN A 129 4.77 0.30 -19.25
C GLN A 129 3.40 0.46 -18.61
N PHE A 130 2.63 1.43 -19.08
CA PHE A 130 1.23 1.63 -18.70
C PHE A 130 0.32 1.12 -19.82
N LEU A 131 -0.61 0.24 -19.51
CA LEU A 131 -1.50 -0.41 -20.46
C LEU A 131 -2.94 0.04 -20.23
N ASN A 132 -3.57 0.57 -21.28
CA ASN A 132 -5.01 0.82 -21.32
C ASN A 132 -5.70 -0.36 -22.01
N ALA A 133 -6.33 -1.23 -21.24
CA ALA A 133 -7.15 -2.32 -21.75
C ALA A 133 -8.65 -1.97 -21.70
N PRO A 134 -9.51 -2.65 -22.46
CA PRO A 134 -10.96 -2.43 -22.41
C PRO A 134 -11.56 -2.55 -21.00
N ASP A 135 -11.07 -3.51 -20.20
CA ASP A 135 -11.63 -3.87 -18.89
C ASP A 135 -10.74 -3.48 -17.70
N TYR A 136 -9.54 -2.95 -17.90
CA TYR A 136 -8.64 -2.53 -16.82
C TYR A 136 -7.61 -1.51 -17.30
N ILE A 137 -6.99 -0.82 -16.34
CA ILE A 137 -5.70 -0.15 -16.55
C ILE A 137 -4.64 -0.87 -15.73
N GLU A 138 -3.42 -0.93 -16.25
CA GLU A 138 -2.31 -1.62 -15.60
C GLU A 138 -1.03 -0.81 -15.75
N MET A 139 -0.19 -0.78 -14.71
CA MET A 139 1.16 -0.25 -14.78
C MET A 139 2.13 -1.31 -14.31
N ILE A 140 3.18 -1.55 -15.09
CA ILE A 140 4.35 -2.30 -14.67
C ILE A 140 5.51 -1.33 -14.60
N ALA A 141 6.22 -1.34 -13.47
CA ALA A 141 7.35 -0.49 -13.23
C ALA A 141 8.57 -1.30 -12.77
N PHE A 142 9.73 -1.00 -13.32
CA PHE A 142 11.01 -1.35 -12.69
C PHE A 142 11.37 -0.26 -11.71
N LEU A 143 11.82 -0.63 -10.51
CA LEU A 143 12.05 0.34 -9.44
C LEU A 143 13.20 -0.02 -8.50
N ASP A 144 13.74 1.02 -7.85
CA ASP A 144 14.60 0.89 -6.67
C ASP A 144 13.72 0.82 -5.42
N GLN A 145 13.40 -0.40 -4.99
CA GLN A 145 12.50 -0.63 -3.85
C GLN A 145 13.03 -0.11 -2.51
N THR A 146 14.35 0.09 -2.40
CA THR A 146 14.95 0.65 -1.18
C THR A 146 14.53 2.10 -0.92
N LYS A 147 14.10 2.81 -1.97
CA LYS A 147 13.52 4.16 -1.87
C LYS A 147 12.05 4.17 -1.48
N LEU A 148 11.43 3.00 -1.36
CA LEU A 148 10.05 2.78 -0.94
C LEU A 148 10.00 2.02 0.39
N ASN A 149 11.04 2.14 1.20
CA ASN A 149 11.15 1.46 2.49
C ASN A 149 11.24 -0.08 2.46
N LEU A 150 11.36 -0.70 1.30
CA LEU A 150 11.55 -2.16 1.21
C LEU A 150 13.04 -2.53 1.29
N PRO A 151 13.41 -3.68 1.88
CA PRO A 151 14.76 -4.24 1.79
C PRO A 151 15.16 -4.47 0.34
N ALA A 152 16.45 -4.39 0.01
CA ALA A 152 16.91 -4.61 -1.37
C ALA A 152 16.67 -6.04 -1.88
N ASP A 153 16.59 -7.00 -0.97
CA ASP A 153 16.41 -8.44 -1.19
C ASP A 153 14.98 -8.92 -0.91
N ASP A 154 14.03 -8.01 -0.72
CA ASP A 154 12.63 -8.38 -0.59
C ASP A 154 12.09 -8.94 -1.91
N PHE A 155 11.57 -10.18 -1.84
CA PHE A 155 11.09 -10.97 -2.97
C PHE A 155 9.70 -10.52 -3.45
N GLY A 156 8.96 -9.82 -2.60
CA GLY A 156 7.67 -9.23 -2.91
C GLY A 156 6.45 -9.95 -2.33
N GLY A 157 5.27 -9.38 -2.60
CA GLY A 157 3.96 -9.85 -2.14
C GLY A 157 2.83 -9.26 -2.98
N GLU A 158 1.61 -9.77 -2.77
CA GLU A 158 0.38 -9.22 -3.35
C GLU A 158 -0.33 -8.33 -2.32
N LEU A 159 -0.83 -7.19 -2.77
CA LEU A 159 -1.68 -6.27 -2.05
C LEU A 159 -3.01 -6.15 -2.80
N ASP A 160 -4.12 -6.30 -2.09
CA ASP A 160 -5.44 -6.36 -2.71
C ASP A 160 -6.58 -6.05 -1.69
N PRO A 161 -7.84 -5.87 -2.13
CA PRO A 161 -8.94 -5.54 -1.23
C PRO A 161 -9.64 -6.76 -0.61
N HIS A 162 -9.15 -7.97 -0.88
CA HIS A 162 -9.73 -9.26 -0.50
C HIS A 162 -8.77 -10.12 0.33
N GLY A 163 -7.79 -9.52 1.02
CA GLY A 163 -6.90 -10.23 1.95
C GLY A 163 -7.63 -11.18 2.90
N ALA A 164 -6.91 -12.11 3.53
CA ALA A 164 -7.48 -13.30 4.19
C ALA A 164 -8.63 -13.05 5.19
N ASP A 165 -8.70 -11.86 5.81
CA ASP A 165 -9.76 -11.46 6.74
C ASP A 165 -10.84 -10.54 6.12
N LEU A 166 -10.84 -10.39 4.79
CA LEU A 166 -11.70 -9.54 3.97
C LEU A 166 -11.59 -8.02 4.24
N ARG A 167 -10.54 -7.58 4.96
CA ARG A 167 -10.29 -6.17 5.29
C ARG A 167 -9.28 -5.49 4.36
N GLY A 168 -8.68 -6.26 3.46
CA GLY A 168 -7.64 -5.83 2.51
C GLY A 168 -6.23 -5.78 3.08
N ASN A 169 -5.25 -5.61 2.21
CA ASN A 169 -3.82 -5.53 2.46
C ASN A 169 -3.30 -4.43 1.52
N PRO A 170 -3.30 -3.13 1.93
CA PRO A 170 -3.54 -2.62 3.28
C PRO A 170 -4.97 -2.70 3.80
N MET A 171 -5.07 -2.84 5.11
CA MET A 171 -6.34 -2.73 5.83
C MET A 171 -6.93 -1.34 5.62
N GLY A 172 -8.17 -1.30 5.12
CA GLY A 172 -8.83 -0.03 4.82
C GLY A 172 -8.21 0.75 3.66
N GLY A 173 -7.39 0.09 2.82
CA GLY A 173 -6.80 0.65 1.61
C GLY A 173 -7.84 0.98 0.56
N LEU A 174 -8.15 2.27 0.40
CA LEU A 174 -9.08 2.70 -0.64
C LEU A 174 -8.32 3.11 -1.90
N VAL A 175 -8.82 2.70 -3.07
CA VAL A 175 -8.25 3.08 -4.36
C VAL A 175 -9.26 3.91 -5.14
N PHE A 176 -8.80 5.03 -5.70
CA PHE A 176 -9.59 5.90 -6.56
C PHE A 176 -8.87 6.16 -7.89
N SER A 177 -9.66 6.30 -8.94
CA SER A 177 -9.17 6.61 -10.28
C SER A 177 -10.17 7.48 -11.04
N ASN A 178 -9.65 8.35 -11.90
CA ASN A 178 -10.45 9.07 -12.90
C ASN A 178 -10.38 8.41 -14.30
N ALA A 179 -9.62 7.32 -14.46
CA ALA A 179 -9.46 6.64 -15.74
C ALA A 179 -10.80 6.09 -16.28
N PHE A 180 -11.70 5.69 -15.37
CA PHE A 180 -13.00 5.11 -15.71
C PHE A 180 -14.14 6.14 -15.76
N THR A 181 -13.84 7.42 -15.50
CA THR A 181 -14.82 8.52 -15.56
C THR A 181 -14.54 9.47 -16.73
N GLY A 182 -13.63 9.10 -17.64
CA GLY A 182 -13.17 10.00 -18.70
C GLY A 182 -12.40 11.21 -18.16
N GLY A 183 -11.80 11.10 -16.98
CA GLY A 183 -11.03 12.16 -16.34
C GLY A 183 -11.85 13.21 -15.57
N SER A 184 -13.18 13.09 -15.52
CA SER A 184 -14.03 14.14 -14.92
C SER A 184 -14.04 14.17 -13.40
N SER A 185 -13.85 13.00 -12.77
CA SER A 185 -13.96 12.84 -11.31
C SER A 185 -13.24 11.59 -10.84
N LEU A 186 -12.79 11.58 -9.58
CA LEU A 186 -12.27 10.36 -8.95
C LEU A 186 -13.44 9.46 -8.56
N ALA A 187 -13.42 8.22 -9.05
CA ALA A 187 -14.34 7.16 -8.66
C ALA A 187 -13.58 6.06 -7.92
N GLN A 188 -14.21 5.45 -6.93
CA GLN A 188 -13.62 4.35 -6.19
C GLN A 188 -13.51 3.11 -7.09
N VAL A 189 -12.37 2.42 -7.04
CA VAL A 189 -12.16 1.14 -7.69
C VAL A 189 -11.96 0.08 -6.61
N SER A 190 -12.84 -0.92 -6.58
CA SER A 190 -12.87 -1.93 -5.52
C SER A 190 -12.23 -3.26 -5.89
N ASP A 191 -11.92 -3.49 -7.17
CA ASP A 191 -11.18 -4.67 -7.62
C ASP A 191 -9.86 -4.19 -8.24
N TRP A 192 -8.79 -4.48 -7.53
CA TRP A 192 -7.43 -4.08 -7.87
C TRP A 192 -6.46 -5.07 -7.23
N ASN A 193 -5.26 -5.15 -7.79
CA ASN A 193 -4.12 -5.76 -7.12
C ASN A 193 -2.85 -4.95 -7.36
N GLU A 194 -1.93 -5.03 -6.42
CA GLU A 194 -0.57 -4.55 -6.54
C GLU A 194 0.39 -5.68 -6.16
N PHE A 195 1.36 -5.94 -7.03
CA PHE A 195 2.51 -6.78 -6.73
C PHE A 195 3.73 -5.87 -6.64
N ILE A 196 4.52 -5.95 -5.58
CA ILE A 196 5.74 -5.14 -5.42
C ILE A 196 6.84 -5.94 -4.74
N GLY A 197 8.07 -5.84 -5.26
CA GLY A 197 9.27 -6.52 -4.75
C GLY A 197 10.17 -7.01 -5.89
N SER A 198 11.31 -7.61 -5.58
CA SER A 198 12.28 -8.09 -6.58
C SER A 198 12.67 -7.05 -7.64
N GLY A 199 12.67 -5.76 -7.30
CA GLY A 199 13.01 -4.63 -8.17
C GLY A 199 11.93 -4.24 -9.19
N HIS A 200 10.71 -4.74 -9.05
CA HIS A 200 9.60 -4.42 -9.95
C HIS A 200 8.27 -4.33 -9.23
N MET A 201 7.28 -3.75 -9.90
CA MET A 201 5.92 -3.61 -9.40
C MET A 201 4.91 -3.70 -10.54
N CYS A 202 3.73 -4.21 -10.24
CA CYS A 202 2.54 -4.11 -11.07
C CYS A 202 1.41 -3.55 -10.23
N ILE A 203 0.64 -2.60 -10.76
CA ILE A 203 -0.68 -2.22 -10.24
C ILE A 203 -1.69 -2.42 -11.36
N LYS A 204 -2.77 -3.16 -11.09
CA LYS A 204 -3.89 -3.35 -12.02
C LYS A 204 -5.19 -2.91 -11.36
N LEU A 205 -5.91 -2.00 -12.00
CA LEU A 205 -7.24 -1.58 -11.58
C LEU A 205 -8.27 -2.09 -12.58
N CYS A 206 -9.22 -2.91 -12.13
CA CYS A 206 -10.27 -3.43 -13.00
C CYS A 206 -11.47 -2.49 -13.03
N LYS A 207 -11.97 -2.25 -14.25
CA LYS A 207 -13.06 -1.32 -14.52
C LYS A 207 -14.31 -1.74 -13.73
N PRO A 208 -14.90 -0.84 -12.91
CA PRO A 208 -16.04 -1.19 -12.04
C PRO A 208 -17.23 -1.84 -12.74
N ASP A 209 -17.57 -1.36 -13.94
CA ASP A 209 -18.73 -1.85 -14.72
C ASP A 209 -18.40 -3.04 -15.64
N SER A 210 -17.17 -3.54 -15.62
CA SER A 210 -16.80 -4.68 -16.45
C SER A 210 -17.37 -5.99 -15.87
N PRO A 211 -17.99 -6.86 -16.70
CA PRO A 211 -18.40 -8.19 -16.24
C PRO A 211 -17.19 -9.10 -15.95
N ASN A 212 -16.01 -8.78 -16.46
CA ASN A 212 -14.78 -9.56 -16.29
C ASN A 212 -13.93 -9.10 -15.10
N ARG A 213 -14.36 -8.03 -14.42
CA ARG A 213 -13.64 -7.32 -13.35
C ARG A 213 -12.96 -8.27 -12.35
N ARG A 214 -13.73 -9.20 -11.78
CA ARG A 214 -13.24 -10.14 -10.75
C ARG A 214 -12.23 -11.14 -11.30
N ALA A 215 -12.41 -11.58 -12.54
CA ALA A 215 -11.55 -12.58 -13.17
C ALA A 215 -10.22 -12.00 -13.67
N LEU A 216 -10.18 -10.69 -13.93
CA LEU A 216 -9.00 -9.95 -14.38
C LEU A 216 -8.17 -9.40 -13.20
N CYS A 217 -8.81 -9.05 -12.08
CA CYS A 217 -8.18 -8.68 -10.81
C CYS A 217 -8.46 -9.77 -9.75
N GLU A 218 -8.19 -11.03 -10.14
CA GLU A 218 -8.27 -12.16 -9.22
C GLU A 218 -7.10 -12.08 -8.23
N ASN A 219 -7.37 -12.51 -7.00
CA ASN A 219 -6.45 -12.36 -5.87
C ASN A 219 -6.09 -13.71 -5.20
N ARG A 220 -6.46 -14.81 -5.87
CA ARG A 220 -6.17 -16.18 -5.43
C ARG A 220 -4.86 -16.74 -6.00
N PHE A 221 -4.22 -15.98 -6.89
CA PHE A 221 -3.05 -16.39 -7.65
C PHE A 221 -1.79 -15.57 -7.27
N ASP A 222 -1.73 -15.09 -6.03
CA ASP A 222 -0.60 -14.38 -5.42
C ASP A 222 0.73 -15.14 -5.56
N ARG A 223 0.76 -16.44 -5.23
CA ARG A 223 1.99 -17.24 -5.13
C ARG A 223 2.66 -17.52 -6.46
N ILE A 224 1.97 -17.33 -7.58
CA ILE A 224 2.56 -17.46 -8.93
C ILE A 224 3.14 -16.12 -9.43
N GLY A 225 2.97 -15.05 -8.66
CA GLY A 225 3.70 -13.80 -8.78
C GLY A 225 3.26 -12.90 -9.93
N LEU A 226 3.98 -11.77 -10.05
CA LEU A 226 3.64 -10.67 -10.95
C LEU A 226 3.54 -11.10 -12.41
N LEU A 227 4.42 -11.98 -12.90
CA LEU A 227 4.43 -12.38 -14.31
C LEU A 227 3.09 -12.98 -14.76
N TYR A 228 2.44 -13.78 -13.90
CA TYR A 228 1.19 -14.46 -14.22
C TYR A 228 -0.05 -13.60 -13.94
N ASN A 229 0.06 -12.66 -13.00
CA ASN A 229 -1.03 -11.74 -12.66
C ASN A 229 -1.05 -10.50 -13.56
N CYS A 230 0.11 -10.07 -14.05
CA CYS A 230 0.33 -8.87 -14.86
C CYS A 230 1.31 -9.14 -16.03
N PRO A 231 0.94 -9.99 -16.99
CA PRO A 231 1.77 -10.32 -18.13
C PRO A 231 2.00 -9.11 -19.03
N ASN A 232 3.26 -8.74 -19.27
CA ASN A 232 3.61 -7.46 -19.89
C ASN A 232 4.90 -7.53 -20.73
N ARG A 233 5.27 -6.40 -21.35
CA ARG A 233 6.50 -6.23 -22.13
C ARG A 233 7.33 -5.02 -21.65
N ALA A 234 7.18 -4.64 -20.39
CA ALA A 234 7.91 -3.51 -19.80
C ALA A 234 9.42 -3.74 -19.88
N GLN A 235 10.18 -2.65 -20.00
CA GLN A 235 11.63 -2.68 -20.07
C GLN A 235 12.24 -1.60 -19.17
N THR A 236 13.35 -1.91 -18.52
CA THR A 236 14.14 -0.90 -17.80
C THR A 236 14.59 0.19 -18.76
N GLY A 237 14.48 1.45 -18.34
CA GLY A 237 14.85 2.63 -19.13
C GLY A 237 13.82 3.07 -20.18
N VAL A 238 12.74 2.30 -20.37
CA VAL A 238 11.63 2.66 -21.26
C VAL A 238 10.46 3.16 -20.43
N PHE A 239 9.85 4.27 -20.83
CA PHE A 239 8.64 4.80 -20.22
C PHE A 239 7.60 4.95 -21.32
N GLU A 240 6.51 4.19 -21.26
CA GLU A 240 5.51 4.20 -22.31
C GLU A 240 4.09 3.99 -21.79
N VAL A 241 3.14 4.51 -22.56
CA VAL A 241 1.70 4.25 -22.42
C VAL A 241 1.22 3.62 -23.73
N CYS A 242 0.62 2.44 -23.66
CA CYS A 242 0.08 1.73 -24.82
C CYS A 242 -1.41 1.44 -24.65
N ASP A 243 -2.10 1.26 -25.76
CA ASP A 243 -3.35 0.51 -25.79
C ASP A 243 -3.03 -0.98 -25.70
N SER A 244 -3.87 -1.76 -25.04
CA SER A 244 -3.70 -3.20 -24.87
C SER A 244 -5.01 -3.93 -25.11
N GLU A 245 -4.95 -5.18 -25.56
CA GLU A 245 -6.08 -6.08 -25.37
C GLU A 245 -6.18 -6.52 -23.90
N ASN A 246 -7.30 -7.14 -23.53
CA ASN A 246 -7.42 -7.76 -22.22
C ASN A 246 -6.48 -8.99 -22.11
N GLN A 247 -5.95 -9.20 -20.90
CA GLN A 247 -5.36 -10.48 -20.56
C GLN A 247 -6.42 -11.58 -20.48
N ASP A 248 -5.97 -12.83 -20.53
CA ASP A 248 -6.82 -13.94 -20.14
C ASP A 248 -7.14 -13.83 -18.65
N PRO A 249 -8.31 -14.28 -18.19
CA PRO A 249 -8.58 -14.42 -16.76
C PRO A 249 -7.42 -15.09 -16.03
N VAL A 250 -7.03 -14.55 -14.88
CA VAL A 250 -5.85 -15.05 -14.16
C VAL A 250 -6.05 -16.52 -13.82
N GLY A 251 -5.01 -17.33 -14.02
CA GLY A 251 -5.08 -18.77 -13.84
C GLY A 251 -5.81 -19.52 -14.95
N THR A 252 -6.18 -18.87 -16.06
CA THR A 252 -6.65 -19.56 -17.26
C THR A 252 -5.59 -19.54 -18.36
N TYR A 253 -5.51 -20.62 -19.13
CA TYR A 253 -4.54 -20.74 -20.23
C TYR A 253 -5.09 -21.64 -21.33
N THR A 254 -4.64 -21.44 -22.56
CA THR A 254 -5.04 -22.29 -23.69
C THR A 254 -3.96 -23.31 -24.01
N SER A 255 -4.31 -24.59 -24.04
CA SER A 255 -3.42 -25.67 -24.45
C SER A 255 -4.12 -26.55 -25.49
N ASN A 256 -3.46 -26.78 -26.63
CA ASN A 256 -4.02 -27.54 -27.77
C ASN A 256 -5.42 -27.06 -28.22
N GLY A 257 -5.67 -25.74 -28.16
CA GLY A 257 -6.96 -25.14 -28.52
C GLY A 257 -8.07 -25.30 -27.48
N GLN A 258 -7.77 -25.81 -26.28
CA GLN A 258 -8.72 -25.93 -25.17
C GLN A 258 -8.34 -24.98 -24.04
N VAL A 259 -9.33 -24.30 -23.46
CA VAL A 259 -9.16 -23.46 -22.27
C VAL A 259 -9.06 -24.35 -21.05
N MET A 260 -7.97 -24.18 -20.30
CA MET A 260 -7.64 -24.88 -19.07
C MET A 260 -7.63 -23.88 -17.90
N THR A 261 -7.80 -24.39 -16.69
CA THR A 261 -7.70 -23.61 -15.45
C THR A 261 -6.62 -24.20 -14.56
N TYR A 262 -5.79 -23.32 -14.02
CA TYR A 262 -4.76 -23.62 -13.04
C TYR A 262 -5.35 -23.54 -11.63
N THR A 263 -4.96 -24.49 -10.78
CA THR A 263 -5.22 -24.45 -9.34
C THR A 263 -3.90 -24.18 -8.64
N GLN A 264 -3.83 -23.06 -7.92
CA GLN A 264 -2.67 -22.76 -7.10
C GLN A 264 -2.56 -23.77 -5.95
N PRO A 265 -1.41 -24.45 -5.78
CA PRO A 265 -1.17 -25.29 -4.62
C PRO A 265 -1.30 -24.48 -3.31
N PRO A 266 -1.66 -25.11 -2.19
CA PRO A 266 -1.68 -24.43 -0.91
C PRO A 266 -0.25 -24.24 -0.35
N GLU A 267 -0.09 -23.34 0.63
CA GLU A 267 1.22 -22.92 1.14
C GLU A 267 2.02 -24.06 1.80
N GLU A 268 1.33 -25.00 2.46
CA GLU A 268 1.95 -26.14 3.13
C GLU A 268 2.77 -27.06 2.22
N LEU A 269 2.56 -26.97 0.89
CA LEU A 269 3.34 -27.71 -0.10
C LEU A 269 4.68 -27.03 -0.47
N GLY A 270 5.00 -25.91 0.19
CA GLY A 270 6.24 -25.17 -0.04
C GLY A 270 6.19 -24.30 -1.31
N PRO A 271 7.33 -23.67 -1.68
CA PRO A 271 7.38 -22.70 -2.77
C PRO A 271 7.02 -23.32 -4.12
N ILE A 272 6.31 -22.56 -4.95
CA ILE A 272 5.98 -22.97 -6.32
C ILE A 272 7.23 -22.75 -7.19
N THR A 273 7.84 -23.84 -7.63
CA THR A 273 9.11 -23.81 -8.40
C THR A 273 8.93 -24.09 -9.88
N THR A 274 7.74 -24.53 -10.29
CA THR A 274 7.41 -24.81 -11.70
C THR A 274 5.98 -24.39 -12.00
N GLN A 275 5.74 -24.01 -13.25
CA GLN A 275 4.43 -23.64 -13.77
C GLN A 275 4.06 -24.54 -14.95
N PRO A 276 2.82 -25.02 -15.05
CA PRO A 276 2.43 -25.94 -16.11
C PRO A 276 2.14 -25.25 -17.45
N TYR A 277 2.25 -23.91 -17.50
CA TYR A 277 1.98 -23.11 -18.70
C TYR A 277 2.81 -21.82 -18.70
N ASP A 278 3.04 -21.30 -19.90
CA ASP A 278 3.50 -19.94 -20.13
C ASP A 278 2.28 -19.02 -20.21
N VAL A 279 2.32 -17.89 -19.51
CA VAL A 279 1.25 -16.89 -19.58
C VAL A 279 1.25 -16.21 -20.96
N ARG A 280 0.05 -15.99 -21.51
CA ARG A 280 -0.10 -15.19 -22.73
C ARG A 280 0.09 -13.72 -22.39
N ILE A 281 1.07 -13.07 -23.03
CA ILE A 281 1.25 -11.62 -22.93
C ILE A 281 0.28 -10.94 -23.90
N PRO A 282 -0.64 -10.09 -23.42
CA PRO A 282 -1.52 -9.29 -24.27
C PRO A 282 -0.75 -8.51 -25.33
N SER A 283 -1.31 -8.43 -26.53
CA SER A 283 -0.81 -7.53 -27.55
C SER A 283 -1.04 -6.07 -27.13
N SER A 284 0.01 -5.27 -27.30
CA SER A 284 -0.02 -3.82 -27.09
C SER A 284 0.19 -3.08 -28.40
N SER A 285 -0.38 -1.88 -28.51
CA SER A 285 -0.34 -1.03 -29.71
C SER A 285 -0.41 0.45 -29.34
N ASN A 286 -0.23 1.34 -30.33
CA ASN A 286 -0.29 2.80 -30.15
C ASN A 286 0.59 3.35 -29.01
N CYS A 287 1.70 2.68 -28.73
CA CYS A 287 2.60 3.03 -27.64
C CYS A 287 3.19 4.43 -27.83
N LYS A 288 3.03 5.27 -26.81
CA LYS A 288 3.60 6.62 -26.72
C LYS A 288 4.71 6.60 -25.69
N THR A 289 5.88 7.10 -26.05
CA THR A 289 7.03 7.18 -25.15
C THR A 289 7.02 8.47 -24.34
N PHE A 290 7.53 8.37 -23.14
CA PHE A 290 7.69 9.45 -22.16
C PHE A 290 9.14 9.49 -21.68
N GLN A 291 9.50 10.57 -21.01
CA GLN A 291 10.72 10.65 -20.22
C GLN A 291 10.42 10.35 -18.76
N SER A 292 11.43 9.89 -18.02
CA SER A 292 11.31 9.70 -16.56
C SER A 292 10.88 10.98 -15.84
N THR A 293 11.27 12.15 -16.34
CA THR A 293 10.87 13.46 -15.78
C THR A 293 9.39 13.75 -15.94
N ASP A 294 8.71 13.13 -16.91
CA ASP A 294 7.29 13.35 -17.15
C ASP A 294 6.42 12.72 -16.04
N LEU A 295 6.97 11.76 -15.30
CA LEU A 295 6.28 11.13 -14.16
C LEU A 295 6.22 12.06 -12.94
N PHE A 296 7.14 13.03 -12.84
CA PHE A 296 7.36 13.86 -11.65
C PHE A 296 7.16 15.35 -11.94
N THR A 297 6.32 15.69 -12.91
CA THR A 297 6.10 17.08 -13.38
C THR A 297 5.76 18.06 -12.26
N ALA A 298 5.11 17.62 -11.17
CA ALA A 298 4.82 18.45 -10.01
C ALA A 298 6.02 18.72 -9.09
N LEU A 299 6.99 17.78 -9.01
CA LEU A 299 8.24 17.97 -8.24
C LEU A 299 9.16 18.99 -8.92
N LEU A 300 9.15 19.05 -10.26
CA LEU A 300 9.91 20.01 -11.05
C LEU A 300 9.39 21.46 -10.93
N ALA A 301 8.13 21.64 -10.51
CA ALA A 301 7.49 22.94 -10.33
C ALA A 301 7.72 23.56 -8.93
N ALA A 302 8.39 22.86 -8.01
CA ALA A 302 8.72 23.42 -6.70
C ALA A 302 9.83 24.48 -6.82
N PRO A 303 9.61 25.74 -6.37
CA PRO A 303 10.62 26.77 -6.49
C PRO A 303 11.84 26.42 -5.62
N THR A 304 13.02 26.40 -6.23
CA THR A 304 14.29 26.36 -5.51
C THR A 304 14.40 27.59 -4.60
N PRO A 305 14.87 27.46 -3.34
CA PRO A 305 15.10 28.61 -2.49
C PRO A 305 16.24 29.44 -3.10
N SER A 306 15.88 30.56 -3.72
CA SER A 306 16.86 31.50 -4.27
C SER A 306 17.65 32.12 -3.12
N SER A 307 18.95 31.87 -3.10
CA SER A 307 19.90 32.53 -2.22
C SER A 307 19.97 34.02 -2.58
N SER A 308 19.53 34.87 -1.65
CA SER A 308 19.56 36.33 -1.80
C SER A 308 20.99 36.85 -1.69
N THR A 309 21.65 37.07 -2.82
CA THR A 309 22.83 37.93 -2.90
C THR A 309 22.38 39.38 -2.96
N GLY A 310 22.44 40.06 -1.81
CA GLY A 310 22.10 41.47 -1.68
C GLY A 310 23.04 42.36 -2.49
N SER A 311 22.48 43.11 -3.43
CA SER A 311 23.14 44.24 -4.10
C SER A 311 22.49 45.54 -3.63
N ASN A 312 23.13 46.18 -2.64
CA ASN A 312 22.77 47.52 -2.20
C ASN A 312 23.22 48.55 -3.23
N SER A 313 22.27 49.11 -3.98
CA SER A 313 22.47 50.31 -4.78
C SER A 313 21.93 51.52 -4.01
N ALA A 314 22.82 52.46 -3.71
CA ALA A 314 22.52 53.68 -2.98
C ALA A 314 21.91 54.76 -3.88
N SER A 315 20.98 55.55 -3.33
CA SER A 315 20.91 56.99 -3.61
C SER A 315 20.21 57.77 -2.48
N PRO A 316 20.55 59.06 -2.31
CA PRO A 316 20.39 59.80 -1.05
C PRO A 316 19.32 60.91 -1.10
N THR A 317 19.08 61.53 0.07
CA THR A 317 18.54 62.89 0.40
C THR A 317 17.49 62.76 1.51
N GLY A 318 17.42 63.54 2.59
CA GLY A 318 18.27 64.57 3.18
C GLY A 318 17.50 65.21 4.36
N SER A 319 18.16 65.33 5.54
CA SER A 319 17.92 66.26 6.69
C SER A 319 16.52 66.32 7.34
N SER A 320 16.28 66.49 8.65
CA SER A 320 17.00 66.72 9.92
C SER A 320 15.86 66.77 10.97
N THR A 321 15.94 66.27 12.20
CA THR A 321 16.53 66.93 13.39
C THR A 321 16.37 65.99 14.59
N GLY A 322 17.42 65.87 15.43
CA GLY A 322 17.43 64.98 16.58
C GLY A 322 16.94 65.60 17.90
N LYS A 323 16.70 64.74 18.90
CA LYS A 323 17.43 64.71 20.18
C LYS A 323 17.03 63.47 21.04
N PRO A 324 17.87 63.07 22.02
CA PRO A 324 17.86 61.73 22.64
C PRO A 324 17.34 61.71 24.09
N ALA A 325 17.02 60.53 24.62
CA ALA A 325 17.11 60.21 26.06
C ALA A 325 16.99 58.69 26.32
N ALA A 326 18.05 58.08 26.88
CA ALA A 326 18.12 57.42 28.19
C ALA A 326 17.36 56.07 28.31
N SER A 327 18.06 54.93 28.31
CA SER A 327 18.69 54.27 29.48
C SER A 327 17.71 53.98 30.62
N GLY A 328 17.44 52.68 30.81
CA GLY A 328 16.57 52.17 31.87
C GLY A 328 16.75 50.66 32.05
N SER A 329 17.86 50.28 32.67
CA SER A 329 18.07 48.95 33.25
C SER A 329 17.01 48.64 34.31
N ARG A 330 16.36 47.47 34.23
CA ARG A 330 15.82 46.76 35.40
C ARG A 330 15.94 45.24 35.21
N THR A 331 16.89 44.70 35.97
CA THR A 331 16.94 43.32 36.45
C THR A 331 15.78 43.01 37.38
N SER A 332 15.13 41.86 37.23
CA SER A 332 14.60 41.10 38.36
C SER A 332 14.50 39.61 38.03
N SER A 333 15.31 38.86 38.74
CA SER A 333 15.31 37.41 38.94
C SER A 333 13.95 36.86 39.40
N GLY A 334 13.54 35.73 38.81
CA GLY A 334 12.54 34.81 39.35
C GLY A 334 13.02 33.38 39.10
N ALA A 335 13.36 32.67 40.17
CA ALA A 335 13.91 31.32 40.16
C ALA A 335 12.81 30.26 40.21
N GLY A 336 12.99 29.18 39.43
CA GLY A 336 12.60 27.78 39.70
C GLY A 336 11.10 27.44 39.88
N PRO A 337 10.67 26.18 39.62
CA PRO A 337 11.47 24.99 39.88
C PRO A 337 11.59 24.00 38.71
N THR A 338 12.70 23.27 38.80
CA THR A 338 12.96 21.92 38.32
C THR A 338 11.81 20.94 38.60
N ASN A 339 11.44 20.14 37.60
CA ASN A 339 10.94 18.78 37.82
C ASN A 339 11.71 17.80 36.94
N THR A 340 12.57 17.05 37.61
CA THR A 340 13.24 15.83 37.16
C THR A 340 12.26 14.66 37.10
N ALA A 341 12.40 13.89 36.01
CA ALA A 341 12.18 12.45 35.89
C ALA A 341 10.78 11.87 36.18
N GLN A 342 10.17 11.32 35.14
CA GLN A 342 9.77 9.91 35.22
C GLN A 342 9.83 9.22 33.85
N THR A 343 10.79 8.31 33.77
CA THR A 343 10.91 7.23 32.80
C THR A 343 9.67 6.34 32.85
N GLY A 344 8.90 6.31 31.76
CA GLY A 344 7.87 5.32 31.50
C GLY A 344 8.25 4.56 30.23
N GLY A 345 9.07 3.52 30.38
CA GLY A 345 9.36 2.58 29.31
C GLY A 345 8.11 1.74 29.02
N ALA A 346 7.44 2.02 27.91
CA ALA A 346 6.51 1.08 27.32
C ALA A 346 7.32 0.14 26.41
N SER A 347 7.69 -1.00 26.98
CA SER A 347 8.27 -2.13 26.27
C SER A 347 7.33 -2.53 25.14
N ALA A 348 7.74 -2.29 23.90
CA ALA A 348 7.13 -2.90 22.74
C ALA A 348 7.31 -4.42 22.85
N THR A 349 6.26 -5.13 23.23
CA THR A 349 6.17 -6.57 23.06
C THR A 349 6.02 -6.85 21.58
N GLY A 350 7.15 -7.01 20.89
CA GLY A 350 7.19 -7.60 19.56
C GLY A 350 6.72 -9.05 19.67
N VAL A 351 5.52 -9.32 19.15
CA VAL A 351 5.05 -10.69 18.95
C VAL A 351 5.79 -11.21 17.71
N SER A 352 6.94 -11.85 17.93
CA SER A 352 7.65 -12.55 16.87
C SER A 352 6.78 -13.69 16.32
N ALA A 353 6.55 -13.71 15.01
CA ALA A 353 5.90 -14.79 14.25
C ALA A 353 6.58 -16.17 14.39
N PHE A 354 7.70 -16.25 15.11
CA PHE A 354 8.34 -17.50 15.51
C PHE A 354 7.66 -18.23 16.70
N ALA A 355 6.73 -17.58 17.41
CA ALA A 355 6.03 -18.20 18.54
C ALA A 355 4.90 -19.17 18.12
N THR A 356 4.44 -19.12 16.87
CA THR A 356 3.40 -20.03 16.34
C THR A 356 3.97 -21.40 15.94
N ILE A 357 5.26 -21.46 15.58
CA ILE A 357 5.90 -22.71 15.10
C ILE A 357 6.23 -23.68 16.25
N LEU A 358 6.56 -23.18 17.45
CA LEU A 358 6.87 -24.04 18.60
C LEU A 358 5.64 -24.46 19.42
N GLY A 359 4.54 -23.72 19.35
CA GLY A 359 3.30 -24.06 20.06
C GLY A 359 2.62 -25.33 19.52
N VAL A 360 2.71 -25.55 18.20
CA VAL A 360 2.07 -26.71 17.53
C VAL A 360 2.90 -27.99 17.70
N VAL A 361 4.23 -27.90 17.75
CA VAL A 361 5.11 -29.07 17.93
C VAL A 361 5.02 -29.65 19.35
N ALA A 362 4.84 -28.81 20.38
CA ALA A 362 4.70 -29.27 21.77
C ALA A 362 3.36 -30.00 22.04
N ALA A 363 2.30 -29.70 21.28
CA ALA A 363 1.00 -30.35 21.42
C ALA A 363 0.96 -31.75 20.78
N VAL A 364 1.77 -32.01 19.75
CA VAL A 364 1.84 -33.33 19.08
C VAL A 364 2.73 -34.31 19.85
N ALA A 365 3.76 -33.82 20.58
CA ALA A 365 4.66 -34.66 21.35
C ALA A 365 4.08 -35.22 22.67
N PHE A 366 2.92 -34.72 23.12
CA PHE A 366 2.23 -35.21 24.33
C PHE A 366 1.03 -36.13 24.04
N LEU A 367 0.76 -36.41 22.76
CA LEU A 367 -0.31 -37.32 22.31
C LEU A 367 0.20 -38.51 21.47
N ALA A 368 1.51 -38.78 21.53
CA ALA A 368 2.13 -40.00 21.00
C ALA A 368 2.50 -40.98 22.11
#